data_AF-A0A962G7C7-F1
#
_entry.id   AF-A0A962G7C7-F1
#
_cell.length_a   1.000
_cell.length_b   1.000
_cell.length_c   1.000
_cell.angle_alpha   90.00
_cell.angle_beta   90.00
_cell.angle_gamma   90.00
#
_symmetry.space_group_name_H-M   'P 1'
#
loop_
_entity.id
_entity.type
_entity.pdbx_description
1 polymer ?
#
loop_
_entity_poly.entity_id
_entity_poly.type
_entity_poly.pdbx_seq_one_letter_code
_entity_poly.pdbx_strand_id
1 'polypeptide(L)'
;MSNDIESDQPTPDLSTVRTRIDGIDRAIQELIAERARWAHQVGLAKGPLAAAVDYYRPEREAQVLRMVVDRNEGPLSDEVLVHVFREIMSACLAQQEPLKIGYLGPEGTFSQQAVLKHFGRSAHGLPMASIEEVFQEVENGGADFGVVPVENSGQGTIQVTLDMFLTSQLKICGEVELRVHQYLLSRSGRIEDIERIYSHPQSFAQTQAWLRGNLPDVEKLPVSSNA
;
A
#
# COMPACT_ATOMS: atom_id res chain seq x y z
N MET A 1 48.11 -38.60 -2.89
CA MET A 1 46.88 -38.81 -3.68
C MET A 1 45.80 -38.01 -2.97
N SER A 2 45.75 -36.72 -3.22
CA SER A 2 44.87 -36.09 -4.23
C SER A 2 43.46 -35.93 -3.67
N ASN A 3 43.16 -34.71 -3.23
CA ASN A 3 41.94 -33.99 -3.61
C ASN A 3 42.11 -32.52 -3.21
N ASP A 4 42.91 -31.83 -4.02
CA ASP A 4 42.59 -30.47 -4.42
C ASP A 4 41.22 -30.49 -5.11
N ILE A 5 40.29 -29.66 -4.66
CA ILE A 5 39.32 -28.83 -5.42
C ILE A 5 38.63 -28.00 -4.33
N GLU A 6 39.36 -27.03 -3.78
CA GLU A 6 38.74 -25.87 -3.15
C GLU A 6 38.51 -24.88 -4.29
N SER A 7 37.25 -24.61 -4.59
CA SER A 7 36.84 -23.80 -5.73
C SER A 7 37.28 -22.33 -5.55
N ASP A 8 38.40 -21.99 -6.15
CA ASP A 8 38.89 -20.61 -6.30
C ASP A 8 38.01 -19.87 -7.33
N GLN A 9 36.89 -19.31 -6.87
CA GLN A 9 36.14 -18.32 -7.63
C GLN A 9 36.72 -16.94 -7.28
N PRO A 10 37.33 -16.21 -8.25
CA PRO A 10 37.91 -14.91 -7.97
C PRO A 10 36.81 -13.96 -7.51
N THR A 11 36.95 -13.39 -6.31
CA THR A 11 36.07 -12.33 -5.80
C THR A 11 35.99 -11.21 -6.83
N PRO A 12 34.80 -10.86 -7.33
CA PRO A 12 34.67 -9.92 -8.43
C PRO A 12 35.15 -8.53 -8.00
N ASP A 13 35.93 -7.88 -8.87
CA ASP A 13 36.41 -6.52 -8.63
C ASP A 13 35.22 -5.56 -8.44
N LEU A 14 35.23 -4.87 -7.30
CA LEU A 14 34.17 -3.98 -6.87
C LEU A 14 33.90 -2.87 -7.89
N SER A 15 34.95 -2.36 -8.56
CA SER A 15 34.80 -1.29 -9.54
C SER A 15 34.02 -1.78 -10.77
N THR A 16 34.38 -2.97 -11.27
CA THR A 16 33.73 -3.63 -12.40
C THR A 16 32.26 -3.96 -12.10
N VAL A 17 31.96 -4.45 -10.89
CA VAL A 17 30.58 -4.72 -10.46
C VAL A 17 29.74 -3.45 -10.42
N ARG A 18 30.27 -2.36 -9.87
CA ARG A 18 29.56 -1.07 -9.81
C ARG A 18 29.24 -0.52 -11.19
N THR A 19 30.21 -0.52 -12.10
CA THR A 19 29.96 -0.07 -13.48
C THR A 19 28.88 -0.91 -14.17
N ARG A 20 28.82 -2.22 -13.89
CA ARG A 20 27.74 -3.07 -14.41
C ARG A 20 26.38 -2.69 -13.81
N ILE A 21 26.30 -2.41 -12.51
CA ILE A 21 25.08 -1.94 -11.85
C ILE A 21 24.62 -0.61 -12.46
N ASP A 22 25.53 0.36 -12.61
CA ASP A 22 25.20 1.68 -13.19
C ASP A 22 24.64 1.55 -14.63
N GLY A 23 25.15 0.59 -15.41
CA GLY A 23 24.63 0.26 -16.73
C GLY A 23 23.22 -0.32 -16.69
N ILE A 24 22.94 -1.22 -15.74
CA ILE A 24 21.60 -1.78 -15.51
C ILE A 24 20.64 -0.68 -15.06
N ASP A 25 21.04 0.18 -14.14
CA ASP A 25 20.22 1.28 -13.62
C ASP A 25 19.83 2.26 -14.73
N ARG A 26 20.76 2.56 -15.65
CA ARG A 26 20.45 3.37 -16.84
C ARG A 26 19.42 2.69 -17.74
N ALA A 27 19.58 1.39 -18.01
CA ALA A 27 18.61 0.65 -18.80
C ALA A 27 17.23 0.60 -18.14
N ILE A 28 17.16 0.43 -16.81
CA ILE A 28 15.91 0.50 -16.04
C ILE A 28 15.26 1.88 -16.21
N GLN A 29 16.03 2.97 -16.08
CA GLN A 29 15.51 4.33 -16.27
C GLN A 29 14.94 4.54 -17.69
N GLU A 30 15.66 4.07 -18.72
CA GLU A 30 15.23 4.16 -20.11
C GLU A 30 13.93 3.37 -20.35
N LEU A 31 13.84 2.14 -19.83
CA LEU A 31 12.65 1.28 -19.94
C LEU A 31 11.45 1.85 -19.17
N ILE A 32 11.66 2.45 -17.98
CA ILE A 32 10.60 3.13 -17.24
C ILE A 32 10.11 4.35 -18.02
N ALA A 33 11.01 5.15 -18.59
CA ALA A 33 10.65 6.32 -19.39
C ALA A 33 9.89 5.91 -20.66
N GLU A 34 10.29 4.82 -21.32
CA GLU A 34 9.57 4.27 -22.45
C GLU A 34 8.17 3.78 -22.06
N ARG A 35 8.06 3.02 -20.98
CA ARG A 35 6.77 2.56 -20.44
C ARG A 35 5.84 3.73 -20.14
N ALA A 36 6.35 4.80 -19.51
CA ALA A 36 5.59 6.01 -19.21
C ALA A 36 5.02 6.67 -20.48
N ARG A 37 5.84 6.78 -21.55
CA ARG A 37 5.38 7.32 -22.84
C ARG A 37 4.27 6.49 -23.45
N TRP A 38 4.38 5.15 -23.41
CA TRP A 38 3.31 4.27 -23.91
C TRP A 38 2.05 4.33 -23.07
N ALA A 39 2.17 4.40 -21.73
CA ALA A 39 1.02 4.61 -20.85
C ALA A 39 0.29 5.92 -21.21
N HIS A 40 1.04 6.99 -21.47
CA HIS A 40 0.47 8.26 -21.91
C HIS A 40 -0.29 8.13 -23.24
N GLN A 41 0.26 7.41 -24.23
CA GLN A 41 -0.43 7.17 -25.50
C GLN A 41 -1.72 6.36 -25.36
N VAL A 42 -1.75 5.38 -24.43
CA VAL A 42 -2.99 4.65 -24.09
C VAL A 42 -4.06 5.60 -23.55
N GLY A 43 -3.66 6.62 -22.77
CA GLY A 43 -4.57 7.69 -22.33
C GLY A 43 -5.11 8.52 -23.49
N LEU A 44 -4.22 8.99 -24.37
CA LEU A 44 -4.61 9.80 -25.54
C LEU A 44 -5.56 9.06 -26.49
N ALA A 45 -5.38 7.75 -26.68
CA ALA A 45 -6.21 6.92 -27.55
C ALA A 45 -7.67 6.76 -27.04
N LYS A 46 -7.93 7.03 -25.75
CA LYS A 46 -9.25 6.90 -25.14
C LYS A 46 -10.06 8.20 -25.09
N GLY A 47 -9.49 9.31 -25.57
CA GLY A 47 -10.16 10.60 -25.75
C GLY A 47 -10.26 11.45 -24.48
N PRO A 48 -10.48 12.78 -24.63
CA PRO A 48 -10.44 13.76 -23.53
C PRO A 48 -11.66 13.76 -22.58
N LEU A 49 -12.63 12.85 -22.78
CA LEU A 49 -13.88 12.79 -22.00
C LEU A 49 -13.98 11.60 -21.05
N ALA A 50 -12.96 10.74 -21.00
CA ALA A 50 -12.94 9.61 -20.07
C ALA A 50 -12.53 10.13 -18.67
N ALA A 51 -13.38 9.91 -17.66
CA ALA A 51 -13.06 10.26 -16.28
C ALA A 51 -11.82 9.45 -15.81
N ALA A 52 -11.15 9.85 -14.73
CA ALA A 52 -9.99 9.10 -14.21
C ALA A 52 -10.32 7.61 -13.94
N VAL A 53 -11.60 7.31 -13.66
CA VAL A 53 -12.19 5.96 -13.54
C VAL A 53 -12.10 5.12 -14.83
N ASP A 54 -12.15 5.73 -16.02
CA ASP A 54 -12.03 5.02 -17.30
C ASP A 54 -10.58 4.61 -17.63
N TYR A 55 -9.62 5.27 -16.97
CA TYR A 55 -8.19 5.07 -17.16
C TYR A 55 -7.62 4.02 -16.20
N TYR A 56 -8.03 4.05 -14.93
CA TYR A 56 -7.65 3.02 -13.95
C TYR A 56 -8.51 1.76 -14.09
N ARG A 57 -7.88 0.63 -14.49
CA ARG A 57 -8.54 -0.68 -14.59
C ARG A 57 -7.89 -1.69 -13.66
N PRO A 58 -8.44 -1.91 -12.45
CA PRO A 58 -7.88 -2.83 -11.47
C PRO A 58 -7.63 -4.24 -12.02
N GLU A 59 -8.50 -4.75 -12.89
CA GLU A 59 -8.35 -6.10 -13.46
C GLU A 59 -7.12 -6.19 -14.36
N ARG A 60 -6.83 -5.12 -15.11
CA ARG A 60 -5.63 -5.06 -15.96
C ARG A 60 -4.37 -4.95 -15.11
N GLU A 61 -4.41 -4.17 -14.03
CA GLU A 61 -3.29 -4.09 -13.09
C GLU A 61 -3.02 -5.45 -12.45
N ALA A 62 -4.05 -6.11 -11.93
CA ALA A 62 -3.95 -7.45 -11.35
C ALA A 62 -3.36 -8.46 -12.35
N GLN A 63 -3.79 -8.41 -13.62
CA GLN A 63 -3.22 -9.25 -14.67
C GLN A 63 -1.72 -8.96 -14.90
N VAL A 64 -1.32 -7.69 -14.92
CA VAL A 64 0.09 -7.31 -15.10
C VAL A 64 0.94 -7.76 -13.91
N LEU A 65 0.47 -7.56 -12.69
CA LEU A 65 1.17 -8.02 -11.48
C LEU A 65 1.27 -9.55 -11.43
N ARG A 66 0.23 -10.26 -11.87
CA ARG A 66 0.27 -11.72 -11.98
C ARG A 66 1.35 -12.18 -12.97
N MET A 67 1.42 -11.55 -14.15
CA MET A 67 2.48 -11.84 -15.13
C MET A 67 3.88 -11.51 -14.60
N VAL A 68 4.02 -10.50 -13.72
CA VAL A 68 5.31 -10.19 -13.06
C VAL A 68 5.74 -11.32 -12.15
N VAL A 69 4.81 -11.89 -11.37
CA VAL A 69 5.07 -13.05 -10.50
C VAL A 69 5.39 -14.29 -11.32
N ASP A 70 4.57 -14.60 -12.33
CA ASP A 70 4.71 -15.83 -13.12
C ASP A 70 6.05 -15.92 -13.88
N ARG A 71 6.69 -14.78 -14.16
CA ARG A 71 8.01 -14.70 -14.82
C ARG A 71 9.17 -14.40 -13.87
N ASN A 72 8.94 -14.37 -12.56
CA ASN A 72 10.00 -14.06 -11.60
C ASN A 72 10.89 -15.29 -11.39
N GLU A 73 12.16 -15.20 -11.79
CA GLU A 73 13.19 -16.23 -11.56
C GLU A 73 14.18 -15.83 -10.45
N GLY A 74 13.88 -14.77 -9.68
CA GLY A 74 14.69 -14.27 -8.56
C GLY A 74 15.58 -13.07 -8.92
N PRO A 75 16.52 -12.67 -8.05
CA PRO A 75 16.71 -13.09 -6.64
C PRO A 75 15.75 -12.39 -5.66
N LEU A 76 14.94 -11.43 -6.15
CA LEU A 76 13.96 -10.73 -5.33
C LEU A 76 12.70 -11.59 -5.16
N SER A 77 12.10 -11.55 -3.97
CA SER A 77 10.81 -12.19 -3.72
C SER A 77 9.70 -11.58 -4.56
N ASP A 78 8.67 -12.35 -4.87
CA ASP A 78 7.47 -11.92 -5.59
C ASP A 78 6.85 -10.64 -4.99
N GLU A 79 6.76 -10.57 -3.66
CA GLU A 79 6.19 -9.41 -2.94
C GLU A 79 6.93 -8.12 -3.27
N VAL A 80 8.27 -8.16 -3.29
CA VAL A 80 9.11 -6.99 -3.59
C VAL A 80 8.93 -6.56 -5.05
N LEU A 81 8.91 -7.50 -5.99
CA LEU A 81 8.70 -7.15 -7.41
C LEU A 81 7.30 -6.59 -7.65
N VAL A 82 6.27 -7.15 -7.02
CA VAL A 82 4.91 -6.59 -7.08
C VAL A 82 4.88 -5.15 -6.59
N HIS A 83 5.55 -4.84 -5.46
CA HIS A 83 5.65 -3.46 -4.98
C HIS A 83 6.36 -2.53 -5.96
N VAL A 84 7.50 -2.94 -6.52
CA VAL A 84 8.24 -2.12 -7.50
C VAL A 84 7.39 -1.85 -8.75
N PHE A 85 6.76 -2.87 -9.31
CA PHE A 85 5.93 -2.72 -10.50
C PHE A 85 4.67 -1.89 -10.23
N ARG A 86 4.06 -2.01 -9.04
CA ARG A 86 2.93 -1.17 -8.62
C ARG A 86 3.33 0.31 -8.54
N GLU A 87 4.48 0.63 -7.96
CA GLU A 87 4.97 2.01 -7.92
C GLU A 87 5.25 2.58 -9.31
N ILE A 88 5.86 1.78 -10.20
CA ILE A 88 6.05 2.18 -11.60
C ILE A 88 4.71 2.41 -12.30
N MET A 89 3.71 1.56 -12.06
CA MET A 89 2.36 1.72 -12.59
C MET A 89 1.69 2.99 -12.08
N SER A 90 1.66 3.17 -10.76
CA SER A 90 1.13 4.34 -10.07
C SER A 90 1.75 5.65 -10.60
N ALA A 91 3.08 5.70 -10.71
CA ALA A 91 3.80 6.87 -11.22
C ALA A 91 3.52 7.15 -12.71
N CYS A 92 3.28 6.12 -13.53
CA CYS A 92 2.88 6.32 -14.93
C CYS A 92 1.44 6.81 -15.05
N LEU A 93 0.54 6.38 -14.16
CA LEU A 93 -0.85 6.82 -14.14
C LEU A 93 -0.97 8.29 -13.72
N ALA A 94 -0.24 8.68 -12.67
CA ALA A 94 -0.29 10.04 -12.10
C ALA A 94 0.23 11.16 -13.02
N GLN A 95 0.85 10.84 -14.16
CA GLN A 95 1.27 11.84 -15.16
C GLN A 95 0.10 12.56 -15.85
N GLN A 96 -1.11 12.01 -15.78
CA GLN A 96 -2.30 12.59 -16.39
C GLN A 96 -3.11 13.40 -15.36
N GLU A 97 -3.54 12.74 -14.28
CA GLU A 97 -4.08 13.35 -13.07
C GLU A 97 -3.92 12.32 -11.92
N PRO A 98 -3.44 12.71 -10.73
CA PRO A 98 -3.39 11.79 -9.59
C PRO A 98 -4.78 11.32 -9.20
N LEU A 99 -4.97 10.01 -9.04
CA LEU A 99 -6.24 9.44 -8.59
C LEU A 99 -6.59 9.96 -7.20
N LYS A 100 -7.82 10.44 -7.02
CA LYS A 100 -8.39 10.86 -5.74
C LYS A 100 -9.04 9.66 -5.06
N ILE A 101 -8.50 9.25 -3.93
CA ILE A 101 -8.94 8.05 -3.21
C ILE A 101 -9.50 8.45 -1.85
N GLY A 102 -10.82 8.38 -1.68
CA GLY A 102 -11.47 8.57 -0.39
C GLY A 102 -11.18 7.40 0.56
N TYR A 103 -10.89 7.66 1.83
CA TYR A 103 -10.70 6.60 2.82
C TYR A 103 -11.14 7.05 4.22
N LEU A 104 -11.42 6.08 5.10
CA LEU A 104 -11.75 6.36 6.49
C LEU A 104 -10.53 6.91 7.24
N GLY A 105 -10.56 8.22 7.53
CA GLY A 105 -9.50 8.97 8.15
C GLY A 105 -9.42 8.82 9.67
N PRO A 106 -8.59 9.63 10.34
CA PRO A 106 -7.72 10.67 9.78
C PRO A 106 -6.50 10.09 9.03
N GLU A 107 -5.57 10.93 8.58
CA GLU A 107 -4.26 10.49 8.09
C GLU A 107 -3.54 9.64 9.15
N GLY A 108 -2.72 8.67 8.72
CA GLY A 108 -1.98 7.76 9.60
C GLY A 108 -2.73 6.47 9.97
N THR A 109 -3.99 6.31 9.54
CA THR A 109 -4.77 5.10 9.80
C THR A 109 -4.38 3.92 8.91
N PHE A 110 -4.83 2.72 9.30
CA PHE A 110 -4.69 1.53 8.46
C PHE A 110 -5.41 1.67 7.11
N SER A 111 -6.49 2.46 7.03
CA SER A 111 -7.17 2.77 5.78
C SER A 111 -6.27 3.55 4.83
N GLN A 112 -5.51 4.53 5.32
CA GLN A 112 -4.51 5.24 4.50
C GLN A 112 -3.40 4.27 4.03
N GLN A 113 -2.93 3.37 4.91
CA GLN A 113 -1.95 2.36 4.51
C GLN A 113 -2.50 1.42 3.43
N ALA A 114 -3.79 1.07 3.48
CA ALA A 114 -4.46 0.27 2.47
C ALA A 114 -4.54 1.01 1.11
N VAL A 115 -4.84 2.32 1.12
CA VAL A 115 -4.78 3.17 -0.08
C VAL A 115 -3.39 3.13 -0.71
N LEU A 116 -2.35 3.43 0.09
CA LEU A 116 -0.97 3.44 -0.39
C LEU A 116 -0.53 2.07 -0.90
N LYS A 117 -0.94 1.00 -0.21
CA LYS A 117 -0.64 -0.38 -0.62
C LYS A 117 -1.29 -0.71 -1.96
N HIS A 118 -2.55 -0.36 -2.19
CA HIS A 118 -3.28 -0.74 -3.39
C HIS A 118 -2.98 0.16 -4.60
N PHE A 119 -3.02 1.48 -4.42
CA PHE A 119 -2.90 2.46 -5.50
C PHE A 119 -1.47 3.00 -5.70
N GLY A 120 -0.55 2.66 -4.79
CA GLY A 120 0.79 3.21 -4.75
C GLY A 120 0.84 4.65 -4.21
N ARG A 121 2.05 5.19 -4.07
CA ARG A 121 2.26 6.50 -3.42
C ARG A 121 1.88 7.72 -4.25
N SER A 122 1.65 7.55 -5.56
CA SER A 122 1.29 8.68 -6.42
C SER A 122 -0.21 9.02 -6.37
N ALA A 123 -1.01 8.22 -5.66
CA ALA A 123 -2.43 8.49 -5.43
C ALA A 123 -2.64 9.61 -4.39
N HIS A 124 -3.62 10.46 -4.63
CA HIS A 124 -4.04 11.50 -3.69
C HIS A 124 -5.09 10.91 -2.73
N GLY A 125 -4.68 10.61 -1.50
CA GLY A 125 -5.61 10.16 -0.47
C GLY A 125 -6.43 11.32 0.12
N LEU A 126 -7.75 11.15 0.19
CA LEU A 126 -8.68 12.09 0.82
C LEU A 126 -9.25 11.47 2.11
N PRO A 127 -8.84 11.92 3.31
CA PRO A 127 -9.37 11.41 4.57
C PRO A 127 -10.81 11.89 4.80
N MET A 128 -11.70 10.95 5.08
CA MET A 128 -13.11 11.18 5.43
C MET A 128 -13.38 10.88 6.90
N ALA A 129 -14.37 11.52 7.48
CA ALA A 129 -14.76 11.33 8.87
C ALA A 129 -15.53 10.02 9.10
N SER A 130 -16.21 9.49 8.08
CA SER A 130 -16.97 8.25 8.18
C SER A 130 -16.94 7.40 6.90
N ILE A 131 -17.39 6.15 7.01
CA ILE A 131 -17.48 5.24 5.85
C ILE A 131 -18.55 5.74 4.88
N GLU A 132 -19.67 6.23 5.39
CA GLU A 132 -20.76 6.81 4.61
C GLU A 132 -20.29 8.00 3.77
N GLU A 133 -19.43 8.85 4.35
CA GLU A 133 -18.83 9.98 3.63
C GLU A 133 -17.92 9.51 2.49
N VAL A 134 -17.16 8.42 2.67
CA VAL A 134 -16.38 7.82 1.57
C VAL A 134 -17.28 7.40 0.41
N PHE A 135 -18.40 6.73 0.70
CA PHE A 135 -19.36 6.34 -0.35
C PHE A 135 -19.96 7.56 -1.05
N GLN A 136 -20.41 8.55 -0.26
CA GLN A 136 -21.03 9.77 -0.79
C GLN A 136 -20.08 10.56 -1.70
N GLU A 137 -18.80 10.68 -1.31
CA GLU A 137 -17.81 11.42 -2.07
C GLU A 137 -17.49 10.75 -3.41
N VAL A 138 -17.47 9.42 -3.44
CA VAL A 138 -17.28 8.65 -4.69
C VAL A 138 -18.53 8.74 -5.58
N GLU A 139 -19.73 8.64 -5.01
CA GLU A 139 -20.98 8.79 -5.78
C GLU A 139 -21.15 10.19 -6.40
N ASN A 140 -20.67 11.21 -5.70
CA ASN A 140 -20.69 12.60 -6.17
C ASN A 140 -19.56 12.94 -7.15
N GLY A 141 -18.61 12.02 -7.38
CA GLY A 141 -17.44 12.24 -8.23
C GLY A 141 -16.37 13.17 -7.62
N GLY A 142 -16.41 13.40 -6.30
CA GLY A 142 -15.36 14.11 -5.58
C GLY A 142 -14.11 13.25 -5.33
N ALA A 143 -14.29 11.93 -5.25
CA ALA A 143 -13.24 10.92 -5.28
C ALA A 143 -13.46 9.94 -6.44
N ASP A 144 -12.37 9.49 -7.06
CA ASP A 144 -12.41 8.51 -8.15
C ASP A 144 -12.69 7.10 -7.61
N PHE A 145 -12.15 6.79 -6.42
CA PHE A 145 -12.33 5.51 -5.74
C PHE A 145 -12.44 5.70 -4.22
N GLY A 146 -13.03 4.71 -3.56
CA GLY A 146 -13.14 4.65 -2.10
C GLY A 146 -12.48 3.40 -1.55
N VAL A 147 -11.71 3.54 -0.46
CA VAL A 147 -11.16 2.43 0.32
C VAL A 147 -11.84 2.40 1.68
N VAL A 148 -12.64 1.37 1.89
CA VAL A 148 -13.41 1.15 3.11
C VAL A 148 -13.07 -0.22 3.71
N PRO A 149 -12.95 -0.32 5.04
CA PRO A 149 -12.69 -1.60 5.68
C PRO A 149 -13.98 -2.43 5.68
N VAL A 150 -13.92 -3.69 5.22
CA VAL A 150 -15.08 -4.59 5.19
C VAL A 150 -15.04 -5.65 6.29
N GLU A 151 -13.85 -6.12 6.66
CA GLU A 151 -13.67 -7.15 7.67
C GLU A 151 -12.38 -6.90 8.47
N ASN A 152 -12.42 -7.22 9.76
CA ASN A 152 -11.26 -7.25 10.63
C ASN A 152 -11.21 -8.60 11.35
N SER A 153 -10.09 -9.32 11.23
CA SER A 153 -9.90 -10.65 11.85
C SER A 153 -10.13 -10.69 13.36
N GLY A 154 -10.02 -9.54 14.06
CA GLY A 154 -10.30 -9.45 15.49
C GLY A 154 -11.75 -9.16 15.88
N GLN A 155 -12.56 -8.56 15.00
CA GLN A 155 -13.94 -8.11 15.33
C GLN A 155 -15.00 -8.55 14.32
N GLY A 156 -14.60 -9.29 13.28
CA GLY A 156 -15.49 -9.73 12.21
C GLY A 156 -15.80 -8.62 11.22
N THR A 157 -16.95 -8.78 10.56
CA THR A 157 -17.39 -7.90 9.48
C THR A 157 -17.83 -6.54 9.98
N ILE A 158 -17.51 -5.49 9.22
CA ILE A 158 -17.86 -4.11 9.51
C ILE A 158 -19.23 -3.84 8.87
N GLN A 159 -20.27 -3.91 9.70
CA GLN A 159 -21.67 -3.88 9.25
C GLN A 159 -22.02 -2.63 8.43
N VAL A 160 -21.53 -1.46 8.85
CA VAL A 160 -21.79 -0.19 8.13
C VAL A 160 -21.33 -0.24 6.67
N THR A 161 -20.19 -0.89 6.38
CA THR A 161 -19.70 -1.04 5.00
C THR A 161 -20.65 -1.91 4.18
N LEU A 162 -21.16 -3.00 4.77
CA LEU A 162 -22.13 -3.87 4.11
C LEU A 162 -23.46 -3.16 3.87
N ASP A 163 -23.94 -2.41 4.86
CA ASP A 163 -25.20 -1.67 4.76
C ASP A 163 -25.12 -0.60 3.66
N MET A 164 -23.96 0.08 3.53
CA MET A 164 -23.72 1.02 2.44
C MET A 164 -23.74 0.35 1.06
N PHE A 165 -23.20 -0.86 0.92
CA PHE A 165 -23.29 -1.60 -0.34
C PHE A 165 -24.70 -2.05 -0.72
N LEU A 166 -25.64 -2.14 0.24
CA LEU A 166 -27.04 -2.47 -0.06
C LEU A 166 -27.80 -1.28 -0.66
N THR A 167 -27.41 -0.05 -0.33
CA THR A 167 -28.11 1.18 -0.73
C THR A 167 -27.40 1.94 -1.84
N SER A 168 -26.08 1.78 -1.95
CA SER A 168 -25.24 2.43 -2.95
C SER A 168 -25.28 1.71 -4.30
N GLN A 169 -25.07 2.48 -5.38
CA GLN A 169 -24.89 1.92 -6.73
C GLN A 169 -23.43 1.56 -7.04
N LEU A 170 -22.50 1.90 -6.15
CA LEU A 170 -21.07 1.65 -6.32
C LEU A 170 -20.77 0.15 -6.44
N LYS A 171 -19.65 -0.16 -7.09
CA LYS A 171 -19.19 -1.53 -7.34
C LYS A 171 -17.83 -1.75 -6.71
N ILE A 172 -17.64 -2.94 -6.15
CA ILE A 172 -16.34 -3.38 -5.67
C ILE A 172 -15.47 -3.69 -6.89
N CYS A 173 -14.35 -2.98 -7.02
CA CYS A 173 -13.43 -3.13 -8.15
C CYS A 173 -12.08 -3.74 -7.73
N GLY A 174 -11.89 -4.01 -6.45
CA GLY A 174 -10.68 -4.64 -5.92
C GLY A 174 -10.77 -4.89 -4.43
N GLU A 175 -9.83 -5.68 -3.93
CA GLU A 175 -9.65 -5.96 -2.52
C GLU A 175 -8.19 -5.75 -2.11
N VAL A 176 -7.97 -5.44 -0.83
CA VAL A 176 -6.64 -5.30 -0.26
C VAL A 176 -6.62 -5.88 1.15
N GLU A 177 -5.79 -6.90 1.34
CA GLU A 177 -5.52 -7.43 2.67
C GLU A 177 -4.34 -6.67 3.29
N LEU A 178 -4.53 -6.13 4.49
CA LEU A 178 -3.49 -5.43 5.24
C LEU A 178 -3.21 -6.17 6.56
N ARG A 179 -1.96 -6.58 6.74
CA ARG A 179 -1.50 -7.13 8.02
C ARG A 179 -1.32 -5.98 9.02
N VAL A 180 -2.13 -5.97 10.06
CA VAL A 180 -2.08 -4.97 11.12
C VAL A 180 -0.89 -5.26 12.05
N HIS A 181 0.04 -4.31 12.10
CA HIS A 181 1.11 -4.27 13.08
C HIS A 181 0.92 -3.05 13.97
N GLN A 182 0.81 -3.29 15.28
CA GLN A 182 0.71 -2.23 16.28
C GLN A 182 2.12 -1.92 16.81
N TYR A 183 2.45 -0.64 16.92
CA TYR A 183 3.74 -0.17 17.41
C TYR A 183 3.53 0.71 18.64
N LEU A 184 4.36 0.50 19.66
CA LEU A 184 4.44 1.40 20.81
C LEU A 184 5.42 2.53 20.47
N LEU A 185 4.93 3.77 20.47
CA LEU A 185 5.70 4.95 20.13
C LEU A 185 5.91 5.80 21.39
N SER A 186 7.16 6.19 21.65
CA SER A 186 7.50 7.15 22.70
C SER A 186 8.58 8.10 22.21
N ARG A 187 8.60 9.33 22.74
CA ARG A 187 9.63 10.32 22.38
C ARG A 187 11.01 9.96 22.92
N SER A 188 11.07 9.28 24.06
CA SER A 188 12.33 8.90 24.69
C SER A 188 12.92 7.60 24.14
N GLY A 189 12.10 6.75 23.50
CA GLY A 189 12.48 5.41 23.06
C GLY A 189 12.71 4.42 24.19
N ARG A 190 12.53 4.84 25.46
CA ARG A 190 12.71 4.03 26.66
C ARG A 190 11.36 3.61 27.21
N ILE A 191 11.22 2.32 27.50
CA ILE A 191 9.96 1.75 28.00
C ILE A 191 9.70 2.15 29.45
N GLU A 192 10.75 2.41 30.21
CA GLU A 192 10.71 2.78 31.63
C GLU A 192 10.13 4.19 31.85
N ASP A 193 10.17 5.04 30.83
CA ASP A 193 9.64 6.41 30.90
C ASP A 193 8.13 6.47 30.64
N ILE A 194 7.47 5.34 30.36
CA ILE A 194 6.07 5.31 29.96
C ILE A 194 5.16 5.28 31.19
N GLU A 195 4.49 6.41 31.45
CA GLU A 195 3.51 6.53 32.55
C GLU A 195 2.07 6.28 32.09
N ARG A 196 1.77 6.63 30.84
CA ARG A 196 0.43 6.53 30.24
C ARG A 196 0.52 6.09 28.78
N ILE A 197 -0.44 5.29 28.35
CA ILE A 197 -0.60 4.88 26.95
C ILE A 197 -1.93 5.41 26.44
N TYR A 198 -1.90 6.07 25.29
CA TYR A 198 -3.08 6.53 24.56
C TYR A 198 -3.24 5.64 23.33
N SER A 199 -4.43 5.07 23.15
CA SER A 199 -4.71 4.26 21.96
C SER A 199 -6.21 4.09 21.74
N HIS A 200 -6.60 3.74 20.53
CA HIS A 200 -7.97 3.35 20.24
C HIS A 200 -8.36 2.10 21.05
N PRO A 201 -9.60 1.97 21.56
CA PRO A 201 -10.04 0.80 22.33
C PRO A 201 -9.76 -0.55 21.64
N GLN A 202 -9.89 -0.60 20.31
CA GLN A 202 -9.60 -1.81 19.54
C GLN A 202 -8.12 -2.21 19.58
N SER A 203 -7.23 -1.23 19.50
CA SER A 203 -5.78 -1.43 19.59
C SER A 203 -5.39 -1.93 20.98
N PHE A 204 -6.04 -1.43 22.04
CA PHE A 204 -5.86 -1.97 23.38
C PHE A 204 -6.30 -3.42 23.50
N ALA A 205 -7.44 -3.78 22.91
CA ALA A 205 -7.92 -5.16 22.92
C ALA A 205 -6.92 -6.11 22.23
N GLN A 206 -6.38 -5.71 21.07
CA GLN A 206 -5.41 -6.49 20.30
C GLN A 206 -4.04 -6.61 20.98
N THR A 207 -3.63 -5.61 21.76
CA THR A 207 -2.31 -5.56 22.42
C THR A 207 -2.35 -5.98 23.90
N GLN A 208 -3.51 -6.42 24.40
CA GLN A 208 -3.74 -6.66 25.83
C GLN A 208 -2.73 -7.64 26.46
N ALA A 209 -2.40 -8.73 25.77
CA ALA A 209 -1.45 -9.72 26.25
C ALA A 209 -0.05 -9.13 26.41
N TRP A 210 0.42 -8.36 25.42
CA TRP A 210 1.72 -7.71 25.46
C TRP A 210 1.77 -6.63 26.55
N LEU A 211 0.72 -5.81 26.67
CA LEU A 211 0.62 -4.78 27.70
C LEU A 211 0.64 -5.35 29.11
N ARG A 212 -0.05 -6.48 29.36
CA ARG A 212 -0.03 -7.16 30.66
C ARG A 212 1.36 -7.68 31.03
N GLY A 213 2.14 -8.16 30.04
CA GLY A 213 3.47 -8.72 30.29
C GLY A 213 4.57 -7.66 30.44
N ASN A 214 4.45 -6.51 29.77
CA ASN A 214 5.53 -5.52 29.69
C ASN A 214 5.24 -4.23 30.46
N LEU A 215 3.97 -3.80 30.54
CA LEU A 215 3.55 -2.52 31.13
C LEU A 215 2.27 -2.70 31.99
N PRO A 216 2.31 -3.55 33.04
CA PRO A 216 1.12 -3.90 33.81
C PRO A 216 0.51 -2.71 34.57
N ASP A 217 1.36 -1.82 35.09
CA ASP A 217 0.98 -0.73 35.99
C ASP A 217 0.74 0.61 35.28
N VAL A 218 0.91 0.64 33.96
CA VAL A 218 0.77 1.85 33.14
C VAL A 218 -0.70 2.17 32.88
N GLU A 219 -1.05 3.45 33.05
CA GLU A 219 -2.41 3.93 32.82
C GLU A 219 -2.77 3.86 31.33
N LYS A 220 -3.99 3.39 31.01
CA LYS A 220 -4.47 3.20 29.62
C LYS A 220 -5.62 4.14 29.37
N LEU A 221 -5.43 5.07 28.44
CA LEU A 221 -6.38 6.12 28.10
C LEU A 221 -6.93 5.89 26.68
N PRO A 222 -8.22 5.53 26.54
CA PRO A 222 -8.83 5.34 25.24
C PRO A 222 -9.00 6.68 24.51
N VAL A 223 -8.68 6.70 23.22
CA VAL A 223 -8.86 7.84 22.31
C VAL A 223 -9.62 7.42 21.05
N SER A 224 -10.08 8.37 20.24
CA SER A 224 -10.90 8.10 19.04
C SER A 224 -10.11 7.54 17.85
N SER A 225 -8.79 7.79 17.78
CA SER A 225 -7.89 7.28 16.73
C SER A 225 -6.50 7.01 17.30
N ASN A 226 -5.75 6.11 16.67
CA ASN A 226 -4.33 5.89 16.96
C ASN A 226 -3.41 6.97 16.36
N ALA A 227 -3.88 7.67 15.33
CA ALA A 227 -3.11 8.68 14.60
C ALA A 227 -3.21 10.06 15.24
#